data_AF-A0A0S9PB92-F1
#
_entry.id   AF-A0A0S9PB92-F1
#
_cell.length_a   1.000
_cell.length_b   1.000
_cell.length_c   1.000
_cell.angle_alpha   90.00
_cell.angle_beta   90.00
_cell.angle_gamma   90.00
#
_symmetry.space_group_name_H-M   'P 1'
#
loop_
_entity.id
_entity.type
_entity.pdbx_description
1 polymer ?
#
loop_
_entity_poly.entity_id
_entity_poly.type
_entity_poly.pdbx_seq_one_letter_code
_entity_poly.pdbx_strand_id
1 'polypeptide(L)'
;MVETASRLTSISRRLTAEHGLGGFTIEELCDLVGVSRRTFFNYFPTKEDAVIGADPEAESLVFAEQFRARGSRGWPVVIDDLLELAIQHFGAMEGTAEEHAHFFAALDREPRLLKRFIGMNIEREKQVIALVAEREGVTTDDLRAQAVVHILFSLLRSVGDRLHDLAGPPDLASLLTESLAAARTVMAAPTPRKAHP
;
A
#
# COMPACT_ATOMS: atom_id res chain seq x y z
N MET A 1 -11.10 -14.69 -7.96
CA MET A 1 -9.64 -14.87 -7.81
C MET A 1 -9.07 -13.94 -6.74
N VAL A 2 -9.36 -12.63 -6.80
CA VAL A 2 -9.03 -11.65 -5.74
C VAL A 2 -9.53 -12.08 -4.35
N GLU A 3 -10.78 -12.56 -4.26
CA GLU A 3 -11.38 -13.04 -3.00
C GLU A 3 -10.59 -14.20 -2.35
N THR A 4 -10.00 -15.10 -3.14
CA THR A 4 -9.22 -16.23 -2.62
C THR A 4 -7.91 -15.76 -2.01
N ALA A 5 -7.20 -14.84 -2.67
CA ALA A 5 -5.95 -14.28 -2.16
C ALA A 5 -6.17 -13.44 -0.89
N SER A 6 -7.26 -12.67 -0.85
CA SER A 6 -7.67 -11.91 0.34
C SER A 6 -7.96 -12.84 1.52
N ARG A 7 -8.74 -13.91 1.33
CA ARG A 7 -9.03 -14.90 2.39
C ARG A 7 -7.78 -15.61 2.89
N LEU A 8 -6.88 -16.01 2.00
CA LEU A 8 -5.59 -16.59 2.36
C LEU A 8 -4.76 -15.62 3.21
N THR A 9 -4.74 -14.34 2.83
CA THR A 9 -4.02 -13.28 3.55
C THR A 9 -4.60 -13.06 4.95
N SER A 10 -5.91 -12.86 5.04
CA SER A 10 -6.63 -12.63 6.29
C SER A 10 -6.42 -13.76 7.31
N ILE A 11 -6.56 -15.02 6.87
CA ILE A 11 -6.34 -16.18 7.75
C ILE A 11 -4.86 -16.35 8.11
N SER A 12 -3.93 -16.09 7.17
CA SER A 12 -2.50 -16.15 7.46
C SER A 12 -2.08 -15.12 8.52
N ARG A 13 -2.60 -13.89 8.44
CA ARG A 13 -2.37 -12.84 9.43
C ARG A 13 -2.87 -13.26 10.81
N ARG A 14 -4.11 -13.76 10.89
CA ARG A 14 -4.69 -14.26 12.15
C ARG A 14 -3.87 -15.40 12.77
N LEU A 15 -3.56 -16.44 12.00
CA LEU A 15 -2.75 -17.57 12.49
C LEU A 15 -1.35 -17.14 12.92
N THR A 16 -0.75 -16.19 12.19
CA THR A 16 0.57 -15.65 12.56
C THR A 16 0.49 -14.83 13.85
N ALA A 17 -0.55 -14.02 14.03
CA ALA A 17 -0.76 -13.27 15.28
C ALA A 17 -0.99 -14.20 16.48
N GLU A 18 -1.79 -15.27 16.32
CA GLU A 18 -2.15 -16.21 17.39
C GLU A 18 -1.01 -17.18 17.74
N HIS A 19 -0.36 -17.75 16.72
CA HIS A 19 0.54 -18.89 16.89
C HIS A 19 1.98 -18.61 16.46
N GLY A 20 2.21 -17.50 15.75
CA GLY A 20 3.48 -17.20 15.10
C GLY A 20 3.57 -17.88 13.73
N LEU A 21 4.54 -17.46 12.92
CA LEU A 21 4.67 -17.98 11.56
C LEU A 21 5.05 -19.47 11.58
N GLY A 22 5.75 -19.96 12.61
CA GLY A 22 6.03 -21.40 12.77
C GLY A 22 4.84 -22.25 13.22
N GLY A 23 3.75 -21.63 13.69
CA GLY A 23 2.66 -22.30 14.41
C GLY A 23 1.58 -22.93 13.55
N PHE A 24 1.67 -22.81 12.22
CA PHE A 24 0.74 -23.42 11.27
C PHE A 24 1.45 -23.77 9.95
N THR A 25 0.89 -24.74 9.23
CA THR A 25 1.37 -25.23 7.93
C THR A 25 0.59 -24.60 6.76
N ILE A 26 1.15 -24.68 5.55
CA ILE A 26 0.45 -24.22 4.35
C ILE A 26 -0.76 -25.14 4.09
N GLU A 27 -0.64 -26.42 4.39
CA GLU A 27 -1.72 -27.41 4.31
C GLU A 27 -2.91 -27.03 5.19
N GLU A 28 -2.68 -26.74 6.48
CA GLU A 28 -3.74 -26.30 7.40
C GLU A 28 -4.40 -24.99 6.94
N LEU A 29 -3.61 -24.03 6.46
CA LEU A 29 -4.13 -22.79 5.88
C LEU A 29 -5.01 -23.07 4.66
N CYS A 30 -4.53 -23.90 3.73
CA CYS A 30 -5.26 -24.31 2.53
C CYS A 30 -6.59 -24.98 2.87
N ASP A 31 -6.60 -25.86 3.88
CA ASP A 31 -7.80 -26.55 4.35
C ASP A 31 -8.83 -25.56 4.93
N LEU A 32 -8.38 -24.56 5.71
CA LEU A 32 -9.24 -23.51 6.25
C LEU A 32 -9.88 -22.63 5.16
N VAL A 33 -9.18 -22.40 4.05
CA VAL A 33 -9.71 -21.59 2.93
C VAL A 33 -10.52 -22.42 1.94
N GLY A 34 -10.26 -23.73 1.87
CA GLY A 34 -10.86 -24.66 0.92
C GLY A 34 -10.16 -24.63 -0.45
N VAL A 35 -8.84 -24.52 -0.49
CA VAL A 35 -8.04 -24.49 -1.72
C VAL A 35 -6.90 -25.48 -1.69
N SER A 36 -6.36 -25.82 -2.87
CA SER A 36 -5.18 -26.70 -2.94
C SER A 36 -3.88 -25.95 -2.62
N ARG A 37 -2.83 -26.68 -2.23
CA ARG A 37 -1.46 -26.13 -2.16
C ARG A 37 -0.98 -25.49 -3.46
N ARG A 38 -1.32 -26.10 -4.61
CA ARG A 38 -0.99 -25.52 -5.92
C ARG A 38 -1.65 -24.14 -6.07
N THR A 39 -2.90 -24.02 -5.65
CA THR A 39 -3.60 -22.73 -5.64
C THR A 39 -2.92 -21.72 -4.74
N PHE A 40 -2.49 -22.10 -3.53
CA PHE A 40 -1.71 -21.23 -2.65
C PHE A 40 -0.45 -20.70 -3.34
N PHE A 41 0.38 -21.59 -3.89
CA PHE A 41 1.65 -21.20 -4.53
C PHE A 41 1.46 -20.41 -5.83
N ASN A 42 0.29 -20.46 -6.46
CA ASN A 42 -0.04 -19.57 -7.57
C ASN A 42 -0.21 -18.11 -7.12
N TYR A 43 -0.54 -17.87 -5.85
CA TYR A 43 -0.70 -16.52 -5.28
C TYR A 43 0.53 -16.08 -4.47
N PHE A 44 1.08 -16.98 -3.66
CA PHE A 44 2.12 -16.65 -2.69
C PHE A 44 3.30 -17.63 -2.80
N PRO A 45 4.50 -17.14 -3.13
CA PRO A 45 5.71 -17.97 -3.13
C PRO A 45 6.04 -18.54 -1.74
N THR A 46 5.74 -17.77 -0.69
CA THR A 46 6.06 -18.12 0.70
C THR A 46 4.91 -17.83 1.65
N LYS A 47 5.01 -18.35 2.87
CA LYS A 47 4.03 -18.07 3.94
C LYS A 47 4.13 -16.63 4.42
N GLU A 48 5.35 -16.09 4.45
CA GLU A 48 5.62 -14.67 4.70
C GLU A 48 4.84 -13.79 3.72
N ASP A 49 4.88 -14.11 2.42
CA ASP A 49 4.16 -13.33 1.39
C ASP A 49 2.64 -13.40 1.58
N ALA A 50 2.11 -14.53 2.06
CA ALA A 50 0.69 -14.63 2.41
C ALA A 50 0.32 -13.77 3.63
N VAL A 51 1.19 -13.61 4.63
CA VAL A 51 0.92 -12.74 5.79
C VAL A 51 1.01 -11.27 5.42
N ILE A 52 2.05 -10.90 4.68
CA ILE A 52 2.20 -9.54 4.18
C ILE A 52 1.03 -9.18 3.26
N GLY A 53 0.58 -10.15 2.48
CA GLY A 53 -0.33 -9.95 1.37
C GLY A 53 0.48 -9.57 0.14
N ALA A 54 0.07 -10.09 -1.00
CA ALA A 54 0.50 -9.61 -2.30
C ALA A 54 -0.54 -8.59 -2.73
N ASP A 55 -0.10 -7.48 -3.30
CA ASP A 55 -0.93 -6.84 -4.31
C ASP A 55 -0.97 -7.83 -5.50
N PRO A 56 -2.13 -8.41 -5.84
CA PRO A 56 -2.20 -9.31 -6.99
C PRO A 56 -1.59 -8.60 -8.20
N GLU A 57 -0.71 -9.26 -8.96
CA GLU A 57 -0.09 -8.66 -10.17
C GLU A 57 -1.14 -8.00 -11.08
N ALA A 58 -2.35 -8.57 -11.13
CA ALA A 58 -3.50 -8.00 -11.82
C ALA A 58 -3.94 -6.63 -11.31
N GLU A 59 -3.97 -6.37 -10.01
CA GLU A 59 -4.36 -5.09 -9.41
C GLU A 59 -3.28 -4.02 -9.64
N SER A 60 -2.01 -4.39 -9.48
CA SER A 60 -0.87 -3.55 -9.90
C SER A 60 -0.95 -3.15 -11.38
N LEU A 61 -1.31 -4.08 -12.26
CA LEU A 61 -1.48 -3.82 -13.69
C LEU A 61 -2.65 -2.87 -13.97
N VAL A 62 -3.79 -3.06 -13.31
CA VAL A 62 -4.95 -2.17 -13.43
C VAL A 62 -4.62 -0.76 -12.94
N PHE A 63 -3.96 -0.63 -11.78
CA PHE A 63 -3.48 0.66 -11.28
C PHE A 63 -2.59 1.35 -12.33
N ALA A 64 -1.61 0.61 -12.88
CA ALA A 64 -0.67 1.15 -13.85
C ALA A 64 -1.37 1.56 -15.16
N GLU A 65 -2.31 0.76 -15.65
CA GLU A 65 -3.10 1.07 -16.84
C GLU A 65 -3.96 2.32 -16.64
N GLN A 66 -4.69 2.40 -15.53
CA GLN A 66 -5.54 3.55 -15.19
C GLN A 66 -4.70 4.83 -15.04
N PHE A 67 -3.53 4.74 -14.42
CA PHE A 67 -2.63 5.88 -14.26
C PHE A 67 -2.09 6.37 -15.61
N ARG A 68 -1.69 5.45 -16.50
CA ARG A 68 -1.24 5.79 -17.87
C ARG A 68 -2.37 6.42 -18.69
N ALA A 69 -3.58 5.88 -18.61
CA ALA A 69 -4.74 6.36 -19.36
C ALA A 69 -5.10 7.82 -19.09
N ARG A 70 -4.73 8.36 -17.91
CA ARG A 70 -4.92 9.78 -17.56
C ARG A 70 -4.00 10.73 -18.33
N GLY A 71 -2.88 10.24 -18.87
CA GLY A 71 -1.89 11.02 -19.60
C GLY A 71 -1.13 12.05 -18.75
N SER A 72 -0.09 12.66 -19.34
CA SER A 72 0.62 13.78 -18.71
C SER A 72 -0.21 15.06 -18.82
N ARG A 73 -0.42 15.72 -17.69
CA ARG A 73 -1.17 16.99 -17.55
C ARG A 73 -0.40 18.02 -16.72
N GLY A 74 0.89 17.76 -16.48
CA GLY A 74 1.77 18.55 -15.64
C GLY A 74 1.89 18.05 -14.19
N TRP A 75 2.98 18.43 -13.53
CA TRP A 75 3.36 17.93 -12.21
C TRP A 75 2.34 18.10 -11.07
N PRO A 76 1.62 19.23 -10.94
CA PRO A 76 0.74 19.44 -9.78
C PRO A 76 -0.36 18.39 -9.60
N VAL A 77 -0.83 17.79 -10.71
CA VAL A 77 -1.92 16.80 -10.70
C VAL A 77 -1.42 15.36 -10.56
N VAL A 78 -0.11 15.11 -10.68
CA VAL A 78 0.47 13.75 -10.59
C VAL A 78 0.15 13.13 -9.23
N ILE A 79 0.29 13.90 -8.16
CA ILE A 79 0.03 13.40 -6.80
C ILE A 79 -1.45 13.17 -6.55
N ASP A 80 -2.34 13.99 -7.10
CA ASP A 80 -3.78 13.78 -6.99
C ASP A 80 -4.19 12.49 -7.70
N ASP A 81 -3.62 12.23 -8.90
CA ASP A 81 -3.88 11.00 -9.64
C ASP A 81 -3.40 9.75 -8.90
N LEU A 82 -2.18 9.81 -8.37
CA LEU A 82 -1.64 8.71 -7.59
C LEU A 82 -2.45 8.47 -6.32
N LEU A 83 -2.85 9.53 -5.62
CA LEU A 83 -3.61 9.43 -4.38
C LEU A 83 -5.01 8.85 -4.64
N GLU A 84 -5.70 9.31 -5.68
CA GLU A 84 -7.03 8.80 -6.03
C GLU A 84 -7.00 7.31 -6.38
N LEU A 85 -6.02 6.88 -7.19
CA LEU A 85 -5.86 5.46 -7.52
C LEU A 85 -5.41 4.63 -6.32
N ALA A 86 -4.57 5.18 -5.43
CA ALA A 86 -4.21 4.52 -4.19
C ALA A 86 -5.44 4.33 -3.28
N ILE A 87 -6.29 5.36 -3.14
CA ILE A 87 -7.55 5.27 -2.38
C ILE A 87 -8.47 4.21 -2.97
N GLN A 88 -8.62 4.17 -4.30
CA GLN A 88 -9.43 3.14 -4.96
C GLN A 88 -8.88 1.74 -4.73
N HIS A 89 -7.56 1.58 -4.82
CA HIS A 89 -6.88 0.31 -4.58
C HIS A 89 -7.03 -0.15 -3.13
N PHE A 90 -6.73 0.70 -2.16
CA PHE A 90 -6.85 0.35 -0.74
C PHE A 90 -8.30 0.24 -0.27
N GLY A 91 -9.23 1.03 -0.81
CA GLY A 91 -10.67 0.92 -0.52
C GLY A 91 -11.28 -0.38 -1.08
N ALA A 92 -10.77 -0.90 -2.20
CA ALA A 92 -11.15 -2.23 -2.68
C ALA A 92 -10.54 -3.36 -1.82
N MET A 93 -9.41 -3.09 -1.18
CA MET A 93 -8.71 -3.99 -0.26
C MET A 93 -9.11 -3.77 1.21
N GLU A 94 -10.08 -2.90 1.52
CA GLU A 94 -10.39 -2.50 2.90
C GLU A 94 -10.80 -3.73 3.71
N GLY A 95 -9.82 -4.22 4.48
CA GLY A 95 -10.04 -5.18 5.52
C GLY A 95 -10.77 -4.53 6.68
N THR A 96 -11.50 -5.34 7.45
CA THR A 96 -12.11 -4.83 8.69
C THR A 96 -11.01 -4.32 9.64
N ALA A 97 -11.38 -3.48 10.62
CA ALA A 97 -10.42 -3.06 11.66
C ALA A 97 -9.70 -4.25 12.33
N GLU A 98 -10.38 -5.40 12.40
CA GLU A 98 -9.82 -6.67 12.88
C GLU A 98 -8.70 -7.21 11.96
N GLU A 99 -8.83 -7.11 10.64
CA GLU A 99 -7.78 -7.54 9.70
C GLU A 99 -6.51 -6.68 9.80
N HIS A 100 -6.68 -5.36 10.01
CA HIS A 100 -5.56 -4.47 10.31
C HIS A 100 -4.89 -4.83 11.64
N ALA A 101 -5.67 -5.08 12.69
CA ALA A 101 -5.14 -5.49 13.99
C ALA A 101 -4.34 -6.80 13.89
N HIS A 102 -4.84 -7.80 13.15
CA HIS A 102 -4.12 -9.05 12.91
C HIS A 102 -2.82 -8.85 12.13
N PHE A 103 -2.78 -7.93 11.17
CA PHE A 103 -1.54 -7.63 10.45
C PHE A 103 -0.45 -7.09 11.38
N PHE A 104 -0.77 -6.07 12.19
CA PHE A 104 0.20 -5.49 13.13
C PHE A 104 0.59 -6.48 14.24
N ALA A 105 -0.37 -7.23 14.80
CA ALA A 105 -0.07 -8.27 15.77
C ALA A 105 0.85 -9.37 15.19
N ALA A 106 0.71 -9.71 13.91
CA ALA A 106 1.61 -10.63 13.22
C ALA A 106 3.03 -10.05 13.06
N LEU A 107 3.15 -8.75 12.74
CA LEU A 107 4.44 -8.06 12.64
C LEU A 107 5.16 -7.99 14.00
N ASP A 108 4.43 -7.67 15.07
CA ASP A 108 4.97 -7.62 16.44
C ASP A 108 5.48 -8.99 16.91
N ARG A 109 4.73 -10.05 16.57
CA ARG A 109 5.09 -11.41 16.93
C ARG A 109 6.26 -11.97 16.11
N GLU A 110 6.38 -11.56 14.85
CA GLU A 110 7.41 -12.04 13.91
C GLU A 110 8.16 -10.86 13.26
N PRO A 111 9.13 -10.23 13.95
CA PRO A 111 9.81 -9.01 13.46
C PRO A 111 10.51 -9.16 12.11
N ARG A 112 10.83 -10.39 11.68
CA ARG A 112 11.37 -10.66 10.34
C ARG A 112 10.40 -10.29 9.21
N LEU A 113 9.09 -10.34 9.48
CA LEU A 113 8.06 -9.92 8.53
C LEU A 113 8.15 -8.42 8.24
N LEU A 114 8.54 -7.61 9.22
CA LEU A 114 8.76 -6.17 9.01
C LEU A 114 9.86 -5.92 7.96
N LYS A 115 10.97 -6.66 8.01
CA LYS A 115 12.04 -6.57 7.00
C LYS A 115 11.52 -6.91 5.60
N ARG A 116 10.69 -7.96 5.49
CA ARG A 116 10.07 -8.35 4.21
C ARG A 116 9.11 -7.27 3.71
N PHE A 117 8.27 -6.73 4.58
CA PHE A 117 7.33 -5.65 4.28
C PHE A 117 8.04 -4.39 3.78
N ILE A 118 9.10 -3.95 4.45
CA ILE A 118 9.92 -2.81 4.03
C ILE A 118 10.52 -3.06 2.65
N GLY A 119 11.13 -4.24 2.44
CA GLY A 119 11.72 -4.59 1.15
C GLY A 119 10.70 -4.59 0.01
N MET A 120 9.48 -5.05 0.27
CA MET A 120 8.40 -5.07 -0.71
C MET A 120 7.91 -3.65 -1.06
N ASN A 121 7.78 -2.77 -0.05
CA ASN A 121 7.42 -1.36 -0.28
C ASN A 121 8.50 -0.62 -1.09
N ILE A 122 9.78 -0.84 -0.80
CA ILE A 122 10.89 -0.23 -1.58
C ILE A 122 10.80 -0.64 -3.06
N GLU A 123 10.49 -1.90 -3.35
CA GLU A 123 10.36 -2.35 -4.73
C GLU A 123 9.13 -1.77 -5.41
N ARG A 124 8.02 -1.66 -4.68
CA ARG A 124 6.80 -1.01 -5.16
C ARG A 124 7.01 0.48 -5.46
N GLU A 125 7.73 1.19 -4.60
CA GLU A 125 8.11 2.59 -4.84
C GLU A 125 8.84 2.76 -6.17
N LYS A 126 9.84 1.90 -6.46
CA LYS A 126 10.57 1.94 -7.74
C LYS A 126 9.65 1.70 -8.94
N GLN A 127 8.71 0.76 -8.83
CA GLN A 127 7.74 0.47 -9.89
C GLN A 127 6.84 1.68 -10.16
N VAL A 128 6.36 2.35 -9.10
CA VAL A 128 5.55 3.57 -9.25
C VAL A 128 6.38 4.74 -9.78
N ILE A 129 7.66 4.87 -9.39
CA ILE A 129 8.58 5.87 -9.96
C ILE A 129 8.75 5.65 -11.46
N ALA A 130 8.97 4.40 -11.90
CA ALA A 130 9.08 4.06 -13.32
C ALA A 130 7.80 4.40 -14.09
N LEU A 131 6.64 4.14 -13.49
CA LEU A 131 5.34 4.47 -14.07
C LEU A 131 5.11 5.99 -14.20
N VAL A 132 5.48 6.77 -13.19
CA VAL A 132 5.43 8.25 -13.24
C VAL A 132 6.39 8.77 -14.29
N ALA A 133 7.62 8.25 -14.32
CA ALA A 133 8.64 8.67 -15.28
C ALA A 133 8.20 8.41 -16.73
N GLU A 134 7.63 7.23 -16.99
CA GLU A 134 7.05 6.86 -18.28
C GLU A 134 5.94 7.84 -18.69
N ARG A 135 4.97 8.09 -17.81
CA ARG A 135 3.82 8.95 -18.11
C ARG A 135 4.23 10.39 -18.37
N GLU A 136 5.17 10.93 -17.59
CA GLU A 136 5.61 12.32 -17.68
C GLU A 136 6.76 12.54 -18.69
N GLY A 137 7.22 11.49 -19.38
CA GLY A 137 8.27 11.59 -20.39
C GLY A 137 9.66 11.95 -19.83
N VAL A 138 9.97 11.46 -18.62
CA VAL A 138 11.25 11.71 -17.93
C VAL A 138 11.95 10.39 -17.57
N THR A 139 13.17 10.47 -17.04
CA THR A 139 13.92 9.30 -16.54
C THR A 139 13.53 8.96 -15.11
N THR A 140 13.78 7.72 -14.67
CA THR A 140 13.60 7.30 -13.27
C THR A 140 14.47 8.07 -12.27
N ASP A 141 15.56 8.68 -12.75
CA ASP A 141 16.45 9.53 -11.96
C ASP A 141 15.92 10.98 -11.80
N ASP A 142 14.79 11.32 -12.43
CA ASP A 142 14.19 12.65 -12.28
C ASP A 142 13.69 12.85 -10.85
N LEU A 143 14.22 13.87 -10.17
CA LEU A 143 13.91 14.15 -8.77
C LEU A 143 12.42 14.45 -8.53
N ARG A 144 11.68 14.92 -9.54
CA ARG A 144 10.24 15.18 -9.42
C ARG A 144 9.44 13.88 -9.40
N ALA A 145 9.82 12.91 -10.22
CA ALA A 145 9.23 11.57 -10.23
C ALA A 145 9.50 10.84 -8.90
N GLN A 146 10.71 10.95 -8.38
CA GLN A 146 11.05 10.38 -7.07
C GLN A 146 10.31 11.09 -5.93
N ALA A 147 10.33 12.42 -5.90
CA ALA A 147 9.70 13.20 -4.84
C ALA A 147 8.20 12.95 -4.73
N VAL A 148 7.47 12.93 -5.86
CA VAL A 148 6.02 12.73 -5.83
C VAL A 148 5.64 11.35 -5.28
N VAL A 149 6.41 10.32 -5.61
CA VAL A 149 6.19 8.95 -5.10
C VAL A 149 6.59 8.84 -3.63
N HIS A 150 7.74 9.39 -3.22
CA HIS A 150 8.13 9.38 -1.81
C HIS A 150 7.13 10.13 -0.91
N ILE A 151 6.55 11.23 -1.40
CA ILE A 151 5.48 11.94 -0.67
C ILE A 151 4.26 11.03 -0.52
N LEU A 152 3.79 10.40 -1.61
CA LEU A 152 2.66 9.46 -1.56
C LEU A 152 2.90 8.35 -0.52
N PHE A 153 4.03 7.67 -0.57
CA PHE A 153 4.34 6.57 0.35
C PHE A 153 4.51 7.05 1.80
N SER A 154 5.02 8.27 2.00
CA SER A 154 5.07 8.90 3.33
C SER A 154 3.67 9.16 3.89
N LEU A 155 2.72 9.61 3.05
CA LEU A 155 1.32 9.81 3.43
C LEU A 155 0.66 8.47 3.78
N LEU A 156 0.83 7.45 2.92
CA LEU A 156 0.30 6.10 3.15
C LEU A 156 0.82 5.52 4.47
N ARG A 157 2.13 5.60 4.72
CA ARG A 157 2.74 5.15 5.99
C ARG A 157 2.17 5.92 7.18
N SER A 158 2.10 7.26 7.11
CA SER A 158 1.60 8.08 8.21
C SER A 158 0.15 7.77 8.56
N VAL A 159 -0.69 7.45 7.57
CA VAL A 159 -2.07 7.06 7.81
C VAL A 159 -2.12 5.64 8.37
N GLY A 160 -1.33 4.71 7.85
CA GLY A 160 -1.18 3.36 8.41
C GLY A 160 -0.76 3.34 9.88
N ASP A 161 0.21 4.18 10.26
CA ASP A 161 0.66 4.32 11.66
C ASP A 161 -0.47 4.87 12.55
N ARG A 162 -1.29 5.82 12.06
CA ARG A 162 -2.45 6.34 12.81
C ARG A 162 -3.58 5.31 12.93
N LEU A 163 -3.77 4.47 11.92
CA LEU A 163 -4.77 3.40 11.94
C LEU A 163 -4.44 2.34 12.98
N HIS A 164 -3.16 2.05 13.19
CA HIS A 164 -2.72 1.18 14.28
C HIS A 164 -3.14 1.71 15.66
N ASP A 165 -3.07 3.04 15.86
CA ASP A 165 -3.34 3.67 17.14
C ASP A 165 -4.84 3.94 17.40
N LEU A 166 -5.70 3.87 16.36
CA LEU A 166 -7.13 4.18 16.45
C LEU A 166 -7.99 2.91 16.59
N ALA A 167 -8.83 2.85 17.62
CA ALA A 167 -9.74 1.74 17.92
C ALA A 167 -11.04 1.73 17.07
N GLY A 168 -10.93 1.89 15.76
CA GLY A 168 -12.06 1.85 14.82
C GLY A 168 -11.66 2.35 13.43
N PRO A 169 -12.34 1.95 12.34
CA PRO A 169 -11.89 2.27 10.99
C PRO A 169 -12.18 3.76 10.71
N PRO A 170 -11.16 4.62 10.64
CA PRO A 170 -11.31 5.92 10.01
C PRO A 170 -11.52 5.69 8.52
N ASP A 171 -12.20 6.63 7.89
CA ASP A 171 -12.23 6.71 6.43
C ASP A 171 -10.79 6.98 5.92
N LEU A 172 -10.14 5.93 5.39
CA LEU A 172 -8.79 5.97 4.84
C LEU A 172 -8.67 7.05 3.76
N ALA A 173 -9.71 7.21 2.93
CA ALA A 173 -9.74 8.20 1.87
C ALA A 173 -9.71 9.62 2.44
N SER A 174 -10.53 9.87 3.47
CA SER A 174 -10.53 11.16 4.17
C SER A 174 -9.18 11.47 4.81
N LEU A 175 -8.59 10.50 5.55
CA LEU A 175 -7.29 10.72 6.19
C LEU A 175 -6.15 10.99 5.20
N LEU A 176 -6.12 10.27 4.07
CA LEU A 176 -5.14 10.49 3.02
C LEU A 176 -5.31 11.86 2.35
N THR A 177 -6.55 12.25 2.07
CA THR A 177 -6.89 13.55 1.48
C THR A 177 -6.50 14.71 2.40
N GLU A 178 -6.84 14.61 3.70
CA GLU A 178 -6.46 15.59 4.71
C GLU A 178 -4.94 15.69 4.86
N SER A 179 -4.24 14.55 4.84
CA SER A 179 -2.78 14.51 4.97
C SER A 179 -2.09 15.17 3.76
N LEU A 180 -2.60 14.95 2.54
CA LEU A 180 -2.10 15.66 1.34
C LEU A 180 -2.36 17.17 1.42
N ALA A 181 -3.54 17.58 1.89
CA ALA A 181 -3.86 18.99 2.07
C ALA A 181 -2.93 19.68 3.10
N ALA A 182 -2.62 18.99 4.20
CA ALA A 182 -1.65 19.46 5.18
C ALA A 182 -0.24 19.57 4.58
N ALA A 183 0.21 18.56 3.83
CA ALA A 183 1.51 18.59 3.15
C ALA A 183 1.61 19.76 2.16
N ARG A 184 0.55 20.03 1.37
CA ARG A 184 0.47 21.19 0.48
C ARG A 184 0.57 22.51 1.22
N THR A 185 -0.07 22.63 2.38
CA THR A 185 -0.01 23.83 3.22
C THR A 185 1.42 24.11 3.71
N VAL A 186 2.14 23.07 4.13
CA VAL A 186 3.54 23.18 4.61
C VAL A 186 4.50 23.53 3.47
N MET A 187 4.27 22.98 2.27
CA MET A 187 5.14 23.20 1.10
C MET A 187 4.81 24.46 0.29
N ALA A 188 3.68 25.11 0.57
CA ALA A 188 3.27 26.31 -0.16
C ALA A 188 4.34 27.42 -0.02
N ALA A 189 4.71 28.04 -1.14
CA ALA A 189 5.62 29.17 -1.11
C ALA A 189 5.02 30.30 -0.25
N PRO A 190 5.81 30.94 0.63
CA PRO A 190 5.32 32.05 1.42
C PRO A 190 4.84 33.17 0.49
N THR A 191 3.60 33.65 0.69
CA THR A 191 3.07 34.79 -0.07
C THR A 191 4.00 35.98 0.15
N PRO A 192 4.55 36.60 -0.91
CA PRO A 192 5.44 37.75 -0.74
C PRO A 192 4.69 38.84 0.03
N ARG A 193 5.23 39.19 1.20
CA ARG A 193 4.68 40.27 2.03
C ARG A 193 4.78 41.55 1.21
N LYS A 194 3.63 42.15 0.85
CA LYS A 194 3.62 43.45 0.17
C LYS A 194 4.49 44.40 0.98
N ALA A 195 5.60 44.86 0.39
CA ALA A 195 6.41 45.92 0.97
C ALA A 195 5.47 47.11 1.18
N HIS A 196 5.26 47.51 2.44
CA HIS A 196 4.59 48.78 2.72
C HIS A 196 5.55 49.88 2.26
N PRO A 197 5.07 50.85 1.46
CA PRO A 197 5.87 52.00 1.04
C PRO A 197 6.28 52.87 2.23
#